data_AF-A0A367R143-F1
#
_entry.id   AF-A0A367R143-F1
#
_cell.length_a   1.000
_cell.length_b   1.000
_cell.length_c   1.000
_cell.angle_alpha   90.00
_cell.angle_beta   90.00
_cell.angle_gamma   90.00
#
_symmetry.space_group_name_H-M   'P 1'
#
loop_
_entity.id
_entity.type
_entity.pdbx_description
1 polymer ?
#
loop_
_entity_poly.entity_id
_entity_poly.type
_entity_poly.pdbx_seq_one_letter_code
_entity_poly.pdbx_strand_id
1 'polypeptide(L)'
;MDEKECERRGGVFNRITGKCKLPESPREESIDEQTEITSFKQRVKEIAEKEWKFFKRGEKKEHEEGFWQRVGDYWREGVGRNDRDGRDDYRWSAAFVSWVMKKAEAGDKFKYSSRHSVYIQDAIRKRENNDPDGAFKGYRLNEVAPQIGDLVCFSSGEDRGKVEYDATRDSEYRSHCDIVVATTPEQIEVIGGNVKQSVYKKTLKLDSQGHLIDTSQLWFVVIKNLL
;
A
#
# COMPACT_ATOMS: atom_id res chain seq x y z
N MET A 1 -14.51 -48.76 -16.07
CA MET A 1 -14.64 -48.96 -14.61
C MET A 1 -15.83 -49.86 -14.39
N ASP A 2 -15.65 -50.96 -13.68
CA ASP A 2 -16.75 -51.90 -13.38
C ASP A 2 -17.64 -51.36 -12.25
N GLU A 3 -18.79 -52.01 -12.04
CA GLU A 3 -19.77 -51.61 -11.02
C GLU A 3 -19.17 -51.64 -9.60
N LYS A 4 -18.39 -52.67 -9.27
CA LYS A 4 -17.74 -52.81 -7.96
C LYS A 4 -16.69 -51.73 -7.70
N GLU A 5 -16.00 -51.27 -8.73
CA GLU A 5 -15.03 -50.19 -8.64
C GLU A 5 -15.71 -48.81 -8.59
N CYS A 6 -16.82 -48.63 -9.31
CA CYS A 6 -17.64 -47.42 -9.23
C CYS A 6 -18.19 -47.19 -7.82
N GLU A 7 -18.79 -48.22 -7.22
CA GLU A 7 -19.35 -48.17 -5.87
C GLU A 7 -18.26 -47.96 -4.81
N ARG A 8 -17.10 -48.63 -4.95
CA ARG A 8 -15.94 -48.42 -4.07
C ARG A 8 -15.44 -46.97 -4.06
N ARG A 9 -15.64 -46.24 -5.16
CA ARG A 9 -15.27 -44.82 -5.30
C ARG A 9 -16.43 -43.86 -5.00
N GLY A 10 -17.51 -44.35 -4.39
CA GLY A 10 -18.68 -43.56 -4.02
C GLY A 10 -19.54 -43.12 -5.20
N GLY A 11 -19.31 -43.66 -6.40
CA GLY A 11 -20.05 -43.33 -7.62
C GLY A 11 -21.35 -44.10 -7.78
N VAL A 12 -22.20 -43.61 -8.68
CA VAL A 12 -23.47 -44.25 -9.08
C VAL A 12 -23.29 -44.90 -10.45
N PHE A 13 -23.45 -46.22 -10.53
CA PHE A 13 -23.30 -46.99 -11.77
C PHE A 13 -24.63 -47.11 -12.52
N ASN A 14 -24.66 -46.74 -13.79
CA ASN A 14 -25.82 -46.90 -14.65
C ASN A 14 -25.71 -48.23 -15.44
N ARG A 15 -26.49 -49.23 -15.04
CA ARG A 15 -26.49 -50.57 -15.66
C ARG A 15 -27.03 -50.60 -17.09
N ILE A 16 -27.81 -49.61 -17.52
CA ILE A 16 -28.34 -49.53 -18.89
C ILE A 16 -27.26 -49.01 -19.85
N THR A 17 -26.45 -48.05 -19.42
CA THR A 17 -25.45 -47.38 -20.27
C THR A 17 -24.02 -47.86 -20.04
N GLY A 18 -23.78 -48.67 -18.99
CA GLY A 18 -22.45 -49.13 -18.60
C GLY A 18 -21.52 -48.01 -18.09
N LYS A 19 -22.07 -46.85 -17.70
CA LYS A 19 -21.30 -45.67 -17.26
C LYS A 19 -21.41 -45.46 -15.75
N CYS A 20 -20.29 -45.12 -15.11
CA CYS A 20 -20.26 -44.67 -13.72
C CYS A 20 -20.25 -43.15 -13.64
N LYS A 21 -21.08 -42.57 -12.77
CA LYS A 21 -21.00 -41.17 -12.35
C LYS A 21 -20.35 -41.11 -10.97
N LEU A 22 -19.06 -40.82 -10.92
CA LEU A 22 -18.36 -40.58 -9.66
C LEU A 22 -18.89 -39.29 -9.01
N PRO A 23 -18.87 -39.18 -7.68
CA PRO A 23 -19.07 -37.91 -7.02
C PRO A 23 -17.99 -36.96 -7.54
N GLU A 24 -18.37 -35.71 -7.83
CA GLU A 24 -17.38 -34.67 -8.05
C GLU A 24 -16.46 -34.71 -6.83
N SER A 25 -15.13 -34.75 -7.04
CA SER A 25 -14.21 -34.48 -5.93
C SER A 25 -14.67 -33.17 -5.29
N PRO A 26 -14.56 -32.99 -3.97
CA PRO A 26 -14.66 -31.66 -3.41
C PRO A 26 -13.77 -30.79 -4.28
N ARG A 27 -14.35 -29.80 -4.97
CA ARG A 27 -13.51 -28.74 -5.51
C ARG A 27 -12.78 -28.27 -4.28
N GLU A 28 -11.45 -28.32 -4.31
CA GLU A 28 -10.68 -27.51 -3.38
C GLU A 28 -11.31 -26.12 -3.52
N GLU A 29 -12.08 -25.71 -2.52
CA GLU A 29 -12.53 -24.35 -2.41
C GLU A 29 -11.24 -23.55 -2.51
N SER A 30 -11.12 -22.82 -3.62
CA SER A 30 -10.04 -21.86 -3.79
C SER A 30 -10.04 -21.04 -2.52
N ILE A 31 -9.01 -21.24 -1.70
CA ILE A 31 -8.75 -20.39 -0.56
C ILE A 31 -8.69 -18.99 -1.16
N ASP A 32 -9.72 -18.19 -0.87
CA ASP A 32 -9.76 -16.79 -1.22
C ASP A 32 -8.49 -16.20 -0.61
N GLU A 33 -7.49 -15.90 -1.45
CA GLU A 33 -6.19 -15.37 -1.06
C GLU A 33 -6.31 -13.90 -0.64
N GLN A 34 -7.44 -13.53 -0.05
CA GLN A 34 -7.58 -12.36 0.79
C GLN A 34 -6.87 -12.67 2.10
N THR A 35 -5.57 -12.42 2.11
CA THR A 35 -4.80 -12.27 3.36
C THR A 35 -5.65 -11.43 4.30
N GLU A 36 -6.04 -11.96 5.47
CA GLU A 36 -6.86 -11.19 6.41
C GLU A 36 -6.19 -9.84 6.66
N ILE A 37 -6.84 -8.78 6.20
CA ILE A 37 -6.35 -7.42 6.37
C ILE A 37 -6.42 -7.15 7.87
N THR A 38 -5.26 -6.92 8.49
CA THR A 38 -5.20 -6.61 9.92
C THR A 38 -6.05 -5.38 10.22
N SER A 39 -6.56 -5.28 11.45
CA SER A 39 -7.33 -4.10 11.86
C SER A 39 -6.55 -2.79 11.66
N PHE A 40 -5.21 -2.84 11.78
CA PHE A 40 -4.35 -1.70 11.53
C PHE A 40 -4.33 -1.29 10.04
N LYS A 41 -4.09 -2.25 9.14
CA LYS A 41 -4.10 -2.00 7.68
C LYS A 41 -5.45 -1.48 7.21
N GLN A 42 -6.54 -2.01 7.78
CA GLN A 42 -7.89 -1.54 7.49
C GLN A 42 -8.10 -0.09 7.94
N ARG A 43 -7.64 0.29 9.15
CA ARG A 43 -7.68 1.70 9.60
C ARG A 43 -6.89 2.63 8.69
N VAL A 44 -5.65 2.24 8.31
CA VAL A 44 -4.81 3.03 7.38
C VAL A 44 -5.56 3.30 6.07
N LYS A 45 -6.15 2.26 5.48
CA LYS A 45 -6.98 2.36 4.27
C LYS A 45 -8.15 3.33 4.47
N GLU A 46 -8.97 3.11 5.50
CA GLU A 46 -10.19 3.90 5.74
C GLU A 46 -9.89 5.38 5.95
N ILE A 47 -8.82 5.69 6.69
CA ILE A 47 -8.39 7.07 6.93
C ILE A 47 -7.94 7.72 5.61
N ALA A 48 -7.11 7.05 4.82
CA ALA A 48 -6.66 7.58 3.53
C ALA A 48 -7.83 7.80 2.56
N GLU A 49 -8.77 6.86 2.47
CA GLU A 49 -9.96 6.98 1.63
C GLU A 49 -10.91 8.08 2.12
N LYS A 50 -11.01 8.30 3.43
CA LYS A 50 -11.78 9.39 4.02
C LYS A 50 -11.22 10.75 3.60
N GLU A 51 -9.91 10.93 3.62
CA GLU A 51 -9.29 12.19 3.19
C GLU A 51 -9.39 12.40 1.68
N TRP A 52 -9.26 11.35 0.88
CA TRP A 52 -9.53 11.45 -0.56
C TRP A 52 -10.97 11.89 -0.85
N LYS A 53 -11.96 11.34 -0.11
CA LYS A 53 -13.36 11.78 -0.18
C LYS A 53 -13.55 13.21 0.33
N PHE A 54 -12.86 13.60 1.39
CA PHE A 54 -12.90 14.96 1.95
C PHE A 54 -12.47 15.98 0.89
N PHE A 55 -11.35 15.74 0.21
CA PHE A 55 -10.83 16.52 -0.92
C PHE A 55 -11.66 16.38 -2.22
N LYS A 56 -12.92 15.94 -2.10
CA LYS A 56 -13.86 15.73 -3.22
C LYS A 56 -13.20 14.92 -4.34
N ARG A 57 -12.52 13.84 -3.98
CA ARG A 57 -11.83 12.92 -4.89
C ARG A 57 -10.75 13.58 -5.75
N GLY A 58 -10.12 14.64 -5.25
CA GLY A 58 -9.01 15.35 -5.92
C GLY A 58 -9.42 16.67 -6.59
N GLU A 59 -10.72 16.98 -6.60
CA GLU A 59 -11.26 18.22 -7.17
C GLU A 59 -10.83 19.45 -6.35
N LYS A 60 -10.84 19.32 -5.02
CA LYS A 60 -10.53 20.43 -4.11
C LYS A 60 -9.04 20.57 -3.86
N LYS A 61 -8.56 21.82 -3.78
CA LYS A 61 -7.14 22.17 -3.67
C LYS A 61 -6.78 22.68 -2.30
N GLU A 62 -5.52 22.48 -1.93
CA GLU A 62 -4.96 22.82 -0.61
C GLU A 62 -5.12 24.27 -0.19
N HIS A 63 -5.22 25.23 -1.12
CA HIS A 63 -5.39 26.64 -0.82
C HIS A 63 -6.86 27.06 -0.66
N GLU A 64 -7.82 26.18 -0.98
CA GLU A 64 -9.24 26.49 -0.85
C GLU A 64 -9.69 26.50 0.62
N GLU A 65 -10.69 27.32 0.93
CA GLU A 65 -11.25 27.45 2.26
C GLU A 65 -11.78 26.11 2.80
N GLY A 66 -11.40 25.76 4.03
CA GLY A 66 -11.68 24.47 4.66
C GLY A 66 -10.64 23.39 4.36
N PHE A 67 -9.89 23.50 3.26
CA PHE A 67 -8.87 22.52 2.86
C PHE A 67 -7.49 22.91 3.37
N TRP A 68 -7.16 24.21 3.37
CA TRP A 68 -5.87 24.65 3.92
C TRP A 68 -5.76 24.39 5.42
N GLN A 69 -6.86 24.56 6.17
CA GLN A 69 -6.92 24.21 7.59
C GLN A 69 -6.72 22.72 7.79
N ARG A 70 -7.34 21.89 6.93
CA ARG A 70 -7.18 20.44 6.98
C ARG A 70 -5.73 20.02 6.73
N VAL A 71 -5.04 20.70 5.81
CA VAL A 71 -3.59 20.49 5.62
C VAL A 71 -2.80 20.93 6.86
N GLY A 72 -3.21 22.01 7.53
CA GLY A 72 -2.66 22.41 8.83
C GLY A 72 -2.80 21.32 9.90
N ASP A 73 -3.89 20.55 9.91
CA ASP A 73 -4.05 19.40 10.81
C ASP A 73 -3.02 18.29 10.49
N TYR A 74 -2.72 18.04 9.22
CA TYR A 74 -1.70 17.06 8.83
C TYR A 74 -0.32 17.44 9.36
N TRP A 75 0.04 18.72 9.25
CA TRP A 75 1.30 19.24 9.79
C TRP A 75 1.36 19.15 11.30
N ARG A 76 0.33 19.67 11.99
CA ARG A 76 0.28 19.74 13.45
C ARG A 76 0.26 18.36 14.08
N GLU A 77 -0.64 17.50 13.64
CA GLU A 77 -0.92 16.23 14.31
C GLU A 77 -0.04 15.09 13.79
N GLY A 78 0.41 15.17 12.53
CA GLY A 78 1.29 14.17 11.94
C GLY A 78 2.75 14.35 12.33
N VAL A 79 3.23 15.60 12.40
CA VAL A 79 4.67 15.89 12.59
C VAL A 79 4.96 17.04 13.56
N GLY A 80 3.96 17.55 14.30
CA GLY A 80 4.16 18.55 15.35
C GLY A 80 4.46 19.96 14.86
N ARG A 81 4.15 20.29 13.59
CA ARG A 81 4.43 21.60 12.99
C ARG A 81 3.18 22.48 12.99
N ASN A 82 3.19 23.56 13.76
CA ASN A 82 2.09 24.53 13.85
C ASN A 82 2.29 25.77 12.96
N ASP A 83 3.45 25.89 12.32
CA ASP A 83 3.86 26.99 11.46
C ASP A 83 3.50 26.76 9.98
N ARG A 84 2.69 25.74 9.68
CA ARG A 84 2.43 25.24 8.33
C ARG A 84 0.97 24.91 8.10
N ASP A 85 0.46 25.26 6.93
CA ASP A 85 -0.86 24.87 6.43
C ASP A 85 -0.86 24.68 4.89
N GLY A 86 -2.03 24.65 4.27
CA GLY A 86 -2.17 24.45 2.82
C GLY A 86 -1.93 25.69 1.95
N ARG A 87 -1.55 26.83 2.53
CA ARG A 87 -1.27 28.09 1.80
C ARG A 87 0.23 28.36 1.64
N ASP A 88 1.07 27.62 2.34
CA ASP A 88 2.52 27.71 2.20
C ASP A 88 3.02 26.91 0.97
N ASP A 89 4.16 27.29 0.40
CA ASP A 89 4.79 26.58 -0.72
C ASP A 89 5.58 25.31 -0.27
N TYR A 90 5.04 24.59 0.73
CA TYR A 90 5.69 23.43 1.33
C TYR A 90 4.89 22.16 1.03
N ARG A 91 5.59 21.14 0.52
CA ARG A 91 4.97 19.86 0.16
C ARG A 91 4.56 19.08 1.40
N TRP A 92 3.26 18.91 1.60
CA TRP A 92 2.69 18.23 2.79
C TRP A 92 2.47 16.72 2.62
N SER A 93 2.91 16.13 1.50
CA SER A 93 2.72 14.69 1.22
C SER A 93 3.28 13.77 2.33
N ALA A 94 4.46 14.07 2.88
CA ALA A 94 5.04 13.27 3.96
C ALA A 94 4.35 13.51 5.32
N ALA A 95 3.89 14.73 5.57
CA ALA A 95 3.09 15.06 6.74
C ALA A 95 1.73 14.33 6.69
N PHE A 96 1.12 14.22 5.51
CA PHE A 96 -0.10 13.43 5.29
C PHE A 96 0.10 11.95 5.61
N VAL A 97 1.14 11.30 5.08
CA VAL A 97 1.43 9.88 5.42
C VAL A 97 1.66 9.72 6.92
N SER A 98 2.46 10.61 7.52
CA SER A 98 2.69 10.63 8.98
C SER A 98 1.38 10.78 9.76
N TRP A 99 0.50 11.67 9.33
CA TRP A 99 -0.81 11.88 9.93
C TRP A 99 -1.71 10.65 9.80
N VAL A 100 -1.77 10.00 8.64
CA VAL A 100 -2.54 8.76 8.46
C VAL A 100 -2.04 7.67 9.41
N MET A 101 -0.72 7.44 9.47
CA MET A 101 -0.13 6.45 10.39
C MET A 101 -0.39 6.80 11.86
N LYS A 102 -0.42 8.09 12.21
CA LYS A 102 -0.73 8.55 13.56
C LYS A 102 -2.19 8.25 13.92
N LYS A 103 -3.12 8.54 13.00
CA LYS A 103 -4.56 8.29 13.17
C LYS A 103 -4.92 6.80 13.13
N ALA A 104 -4.12 5.98 12.45
CA ALA A 104 -4.25 4.53 12.48
C ALA A 104 -3.68 3.90 13.78
N GLU A 105 -3.10 4.72 14.67
CA GLU A 105 -2.53 4.33 15.96
C GLU A 105 -1.22 3.54 15.84
N ALA A 106 -0.33 3.93 14.92
CA ALA A 106 0.96 3.25 14.74
C ALA A 106 1.93 3.40 15.94
N GLY A 107 1.60 4.24 16.92
CA GLY A 107 2.39 4.43 18.13
C GLY A 107 3.79 4.98 17.83
N ASP A 108 4.82 4.32 18.31
CA ASP A 108 6.25 4.58 18.06
C ASP A 108 6.83 3.71 16.93
N LYS A 109 6.02 2.82 16.35
CA LYS A 109 6.47 1.83 15.37
C LYS A 109 6.76 2.43 13.99
N PHE A 110 6.17 3.59 13.69
CA PHE A 110 6.39 4.34 12.45
C PHE A 110 7.30 5.56 12.66
N LYS A 111 8.23 5.78 11.73
CA LYS A 111 9.16 6.93 11.78
C LYS A 111 8.52 8.19 11.19
N TYR A 112 7.76 8.93 12.00
CA TYR A 112 7.11 10.17 11.56
C TYR A 112 8.11 11.23 11.10
N SER A 113 7.79 11.91 9.99
CA SER A 113 8.64 12.95 9.43
C SER A 113 7.89 13.77 8.38
N SER A 114 8.26 15.05 8.26
CA SER A 114 7.87 15.90 7.13
C SER A 114 8.58 15.56 5.82
N ARG A 115 9.36 14.47 5.80
CA ARG A 115 10.17 14.04 4.66
C ARG A 115 10.01 12.54 4.41
N HIS A 116 9.69 12.18 3.17
CA HIS A 116 9.58 10.79 2.73
C HIS A 116 10.87 9.99 2.94
N SER A 117 12.01 10.60 2.60
CA SER A 117 13.34 9.98 2.72
C SER A 117 13.66 9.47 4.12
N VAL A 118 13.12 10.09 5.18
CA VAL A 118 13.40 9.69 6.56
C VAL A 118 12.81 8.31 6.88
N TYR A 119 11.52 8.07 6.59
CA TYR A 119 10.93 6.77 6.86
C TYR A 119 11.24 5.73 5.79
N ILE A 120 11.54 6.13 4.55
CA ILE A 120 12.08 5.19 3.55
C ILE A 120 13.41 4.62 4.05
N GLN A 121 14.35 5.47 4.47
CA GLN A 121 15.64 5.00 4.98
C GLN A 121 15.49 4.19 6.27
N ASP A 122 14.61 4.59 7.20
CA ASP A 122 14.31 3.80 8.40
C ASP A 122 13.82 2.40 8.05
N ALA A 123 12.87 2.29 7.12
CA ALA A 123 12.32 1.01 6.69
C ALA A 123 13.35 0.13 5.97
N ILE A 124 14.19 0.70 5.09
CA ILE A 124 15.28 -0.02 4.43
C ILE A 124 16.28 -0.54 5.46
N ARG A 125 16.74 0.31 6.40
CA ARG A 125 17.68 -0.10 7.46
C ARG A 125 17.11 -1.22 8.33
N LYS A 126 15.82 -1.14 8.71
CA LYS A 126 15.13 -2.21 9.45
C LYS A 126 15.09 -3.53 8.68
N ARG A 127 14.90 -3.47 7.37
CA ARG A 127 14.96 -4.66 6.51
C ARG A 127 16.37 -5.24 6.44
N GLU A 128 17.36 -4.42 6.14
CA GLU A 128 18.77 -4.82 5.99
C GLU A 128 19.35 -5.43 7.27
N ASN A 129 19.01 -4.84 8.42
CA ASN A 129 19.44 -5.33 9.74
C ASN A 129 18.61 -6.53 10.24
N ASN A 130 17.63 -6.99 9.44
CA ASN A 130 16.67 -8.02 9.83
C ASN A 130 16.03 -7.76 11.21
N ASP A 131 15.65 -6.52 11.46
CA ASP A 131 15.11 -6.08 12.75
C ASP A 131 13.83 -6.87 13.10
N PRO A 132 13.82 -7.69 14.17
CA PRO A 132 12.65 -8.48 14.54
C PRO A 132 11.46 -7.62 14.97
N ASP A 133 11.71 -6.41 15.48
CA ASP A 133 10.68 -5.49 15.97
C ASP A 133 10.27 -4.45 14.91
N GLY A 134 10.90 -4.50 13.73
CA GLY A 134 10.66 -3.60 12.62
C GLY A 134 9.27 -3.79 12.00
N ALA A 135 8.30 -3.00 12.47
CA ALA A 135 6.92 -3.00 11.96
C ALA A 135 6.77 -2.50 10.51
N PHE A 136 7.74 -1.73 10.01
CA PHE A 136 7.78 -1.24 8.65
C PHE A 136 9.14 -1.57 8.05
N LYS A 137 9.14 -2.29 6.92
CA LYS A 137 10.37 -2.77 6.25
C LYS A 137 10.33 -2.43 4.77
N GLY A 138 11.42 -1.85 4.26
CA GLY A 138 11.56 -1.45 2.86
C GLY A 138 12.12 -2.60 2.02
N TYR A 139 11.53 -2.86 0.87
CA TYR A 139 11.91 -3.91 -0.08
C TYR A 139 12.03 -3.33 -1.50
N ARG A 140 12.84 -3.96 -2.35
CA ARG A 140 12.83 -3.66 -3.78
C ARG A 140 11.50 -4.09 -4.39
N LEU A 141 11.17 -3.48 -5.52
CA LEU A 141 9.89 -3.70 -6.20
C LEU A 141 9.66 -5.15 -6.63
N ASN A 142 10.74 -5.87 -6.95
CA ASN A 142 10.73 -7.26 -7.42
C ASN A 142 10.91 -8.30 -6.30
N GLU A 143 10.86 -7.87 -5.03
CA GLU A 143 10.98 -8.78 -3.87
C GLU A 143 9.64 -9.11 -3.23
N VAL A 144 8.64 -8.22 -3.33
CA VAL A 144 7.37 -8.33 -2.60
C VAL A 144 6.20 -7.74 -3.38
N ALA A 145 5.03 -8.38 -3.27
CA ALA A 145 3.78 -7.80 -3.73
C ALA A 145 3.27 -6.74 -2.71
N PRO A 146 2.93 -5.51 -3.14
CA PRO A 146 2.28 -4.52 -2.28
C PRO A 146 0.90 -5.01 -1.83
N GLN A 147 0.54 -4.72 -0.58
CA GLN A 147 -0.75 -5.06 0.04
C GLN A 147 -1.38 -3.80 0.64
N ILE A 148 -2.68 -3.88 0.92
CA ILE A 148 -3.42 -2.79 1.60
C ILE A 148 -2.68 -2.36 2.88
N GLY A 149 -2.48 -1.06 3.04
CA GLY A 149 -1.78 -0.45 4.16
C GLY A 149 -0.26 -0.34 4.00
N ASP A 150 0.33 -0.89 2.93
CA ASP A 150 1.74 -0.66 2.57
C ASP A 150 1.94 0.73 1.95
N LEU A 151 3.20 1.16 1.83
CA LEU A 151 3.58 2.32 1.05
C LEU A 151 4.35 1.90 -0.21
N VAL A 152 4.12 2.59 -1.31
CA VAL A 152 4.97 2.52 -2.51
C VAL A 152 5.59 3.88 -2.72
N CYS A 153 6.90 3.95 -3.00
CA CYS A 153 7.61 5.21 -3.08
C CYS A 153 8.45 5.36 -4.35
N PHE A 154 8.55 6.60 -4.81
CA PHE A 154 9.27 7.00 -6.01
C PHE A 154 10.19 8.20 -5.78
N SER A 155 11.23 8.31 -6.61
CA SER A 155 12.12 9.46 -6.63
C SER A 155 11.45 10.65 -7.33
N SER A 156 11.58 11.85 -6.77
CA SER A 156 10.83 13.02 -7.25
C SER A 156 11.69 14.29 -7.33
N GLY A 157 11.21 15.31 -8.05
CA GLY A 157 11.92 16.59 -8.17
C GLY A 157 13.31 16.44 -8.82
N GLU A 158 14.29 17.17 -8.27
CA GLU A 158 15.68 17.20 -8.78
C GLU A 158 16.44 15.88 -8.58
N ASP A 159 15.94 14.99 -7.72
CA ASP A 159 16.52 13.67 -7.44
C ASP A 159 15.87 12.54 -8.24
N ARG A 160 14.92 12.88 -9.12
CA ARG A 160 14.29 11.92 -10.03
C ARG A 160 15.38 11.22 -10.85
N GLY A 161 15.45 9.89 -10.73
CA GLY A 161 16.42 9.04 -11.44
C GLY A 161 17.82 9.02 -10.81
N LYS A 162 18.01 9.67 -9.66
CA LYS A 162 19.27 9.63 -8.88
C LYS A 162 19.14 8.81 -7.61
N VAL A 163 17.93 8.39 -7.28
CA VAL A 163 17.60 7.64 -6.07
C VAL A 163 17.09 6.26 -6.48
N GLU A 164 17.82 5.25 -6.04
CA GLU A 164 17.51 3.83 -6.21
C GLU A 164 17.73 3.13 -4.88
N TYR A 165 17.04 2.01 -4.65
CA TYR A 165 17.07 1.27 -3.39
C TYR A 165 18.50 1.08 -2.85
N ASP A 166 19.42 0.60 -3.68
CA ASP A 166 20.80 0.28 -3.30
C ASP A 166 21.73 1.49 -3.22
N ALA A 167 21.42 2.56 -3.94
CA ALA A 167 22.22 3.78 -4.00
C ALA A 167 21.85 4.80 -2.90
N THR A 168 20.68 4.65 -2.27
CA THR A 168 20.23 5.62 -1.28
C THR A 168 20.85 5.34 0.08
N ARG A 169 21.93 6.06 0.42
CA ARG A 169 22.55 5.97 1.76
C ARG A 169 22.85 7.32 2.35
N ASP A 170 22.34 7.52 3.56
CA ASP A 170 22.63 8.63 4.50
C ASP A 170 22.48 10.06 3.92
N SER A 171 22.00 10.13 2.68
CA SER A 171 21.45 11.19 1.87
C SER A 171 20.13 11.74 2.33
N GLU A 172 19.93 13.04 2.46
CA GLU A 172 18.60 13.54 2.18
C GLU A 172 18.34 13.52 0.67
N TYR A 173 17.15 13.09 0.26
CA TYR A 173 16.69 13.15 -1.12
C TYR A 173 15.20 13.43 -1.23
N ARG A 174 14.80 13.99 -2.37
CA ARG A 174 13.40 14.24 -2.74
C ARG A 174 12.75 12.94 -3.21
N SER A 175 11.70 12.56 -2.50
CA SER A 175 10.91 11.36 -2.77
C SER A 175 9.45 11.60 -2.42
N HIS A 176 8.60 10.66 -2.81
CA HIS A 176 7.17 10.66 -2.53
C HIS A 176 6.71 9.22 -2.31
N CYS A 177 5.82 9.02 -1.35
CA CYS A 177 5.17 7.75 -1.07
C CYS A 177 3.65 7.90 -1.10
N ASP A 178 2.98 6.88 -1.63
CA ASP A 178 1.53 6.72 -1.57
C ASP A 178 1.15 5.48 -0.76
N ILE A 179 -0.05 5.50 -0.18
CA ILE A 179 -0.61 4.41 0.62
C ILE A 179 -1.43 3.48 -0.26
N VAL A 180 -1.16 2.18 -0.23
CA VAL A 180 -1.97 1.16 -0.93
C VAL A 180 -3.31 0.99 -0.22
N VAL A 181 -4.41 1.15 -0.95
CA VAL A 181 -5.79 1.08 -0.41
C VAL A 181 -6.65 -0.02 -1.04
N ALA A 182 -6.25 -0.54 -2.20
CA ALA A 182 -6.86 -1.71 -2.81
C ALA A 182 -5.84 -2.48 -3.64
N THR A 183 -6.06 -3.77 -3.82
CA THR A 183 -5.22 -4.67 -4.61
C THR A 183 -6.08 -5.62 -5.44
N THR A 184 -5.69 -5.85 -6.69
CA THR A 184 -6.11 -6.98 -7.54
C THR A 184 -4.85 -7.70 -8.03
N PRO A 185 -4.96 -8.86 -8.72
CA PRO A 185 -3.78 -9.55 -9.23
C PRO A 185 -2.92 -8.69 -10.19
N GLU A 186 -3.52 -7.77 -10.94
CA GLU A 186 -2.85 -6.99 -11.98
C GLU A 186 -2.57 -5.53 -11.60
N GLN A 187 -3.13 -5.04 -10.50
CA GLN A 187 -3.03 -3.62 -10.15
C GLN A 187 -3.26 -3.34 -8.66
N ILE A 188 -2.76 -2.20 -8.21
CA ILE A 188 -3.06 -1.61 -6.91
C ILE A 188 -3.69 -0.23 -7.09
N GLU A 189 -4.55 0.16 -6.15
CA GLU A 189 -4.95 1.54 -5.96
C GLU A 189 -4.15 2.16 -4.82
N VAL A 190 -3.64 3.36 -5.04
CA VAL A 190 -2.84 4.09 -4.05
C VAL A 190 -3.37 5.51 -3.83
N ILE A 191 -3.26 6.02 -2.61
CA ILE A 191 -3.65 7.39 -2.24
C ILE A 191 -2.45 8.16 -1.71
N GLY A 192 -2.22 9.33 -2.30
CA GLY A 192 -1.15 10.26 -1.93
C GLY A 192 -1.67 11.64 -1.57
N GLY A 193 -1.03 12.29 -0.59
CA GLY A 193 -1.25 13.69 -0.25
C GLY A 193 -0.40 14.63 -1.12
N ASN A 194 -0.82 15.88 -1.29
CA ASN A 194 -0.18 16.91 -2.12
C ASN A 194 0.11 16.46 -3.57
N VAL A 195 -0.73 15.56 -4.10
CA VAL A 195 -0.71 15.17 -5.51
C VAL A 195 -1.67 16.09 -6.25
N LYS A 196 -1.17 16.89 -7.19
CA LYS A 196 -1.94 17.96 -7.85
C LYS A 196 -2.60 18.92 -6.83
N GLN A 197 -1.85 19.29 -5.79
CA GLN A 197 -2.29 20.17 -4.69
C GLN A 197 -3.51 19.63 -3.93
N SER A 198 -3.67 18.30 -3.86
CA SER A 198 -4.84 17.63 -3.29
C SER A 198 -4.48 16.26 -2.71
N VAL A 199 -5.48 15.54 -2.18
CA VAL A 199 -5.38 14.10 -1.92
C VAL A 199 -5.89 13.37 -3.16
N TYR A 200 -5.07 12.52 -3.77
CA TYR A 200 -5.38 11.91 -5.08
C TYR A 200 -5.21 10.40 -5.06
N LYS A 201 -6.10 9.70 -5.76
CA LYS A 201 -6.05 8.25 -5.96
C LYS A 201 -5.48 7.92 -7.33
N LYS A 202 -4.57 6.95 -7.41
CA LYS A 202 -3.97 6.42 -8.65
C LYS A 202 -4.13 4.92 -8.71
N THR A 203 -4.12 4.37 -9.91
CA THR A 203 -4.05 2.93 -10.16
C THR A 203 -2.69 2.61 -10.78
N LEU A 204 -1.97 1.65 -10.21
CA LEU A 204 -0.62 1.26 -10.63
C LEU A 204 -0.62 -0.21 -11.04
N LYS A 205 0.12 -0.54 -12.10
CA LYS A 205 0.20 -1.89 -12.67
C LYS A 205 1.16 -2.80 -11.89
N LEU A 206 0.73 -4.05 -11.74
CA LEU A 206 1.55 -5.17 -11.25
C LEU A 206 1.86 -6.15 -12.39
N ASP A 207 2.93 -6.93 -12.24
CA ASP A 207 3.19 -8.11 -13.09
C ASP A 207 2.42 -9.34 -12.59
N SER A 208 2.57 -10.47 -13.28
CA SER A 208 1.91 -11.73 -12.91
C SER A 208 2.42 -12.35 -11.61
N GLN A 209 3.50 -11.83 -11.01
CA GLN A 209 4.00 -12.21 -9.69
C GLN A 209 3.52 -11.23 -8.60
N GLY A 210 2.73 -10.21 -8.97
CA GLY A 210 2.24 -9.17 -8.05
C GLY A 210 3.25 -8.06 -7.76
N HIS A 211 4.38 -8.01 -8.48
CA HIS A 211 5.39 -6.96 -8.29
C HIS A 211 5.01 -5.69 -9.03
N LEU A 212 5.34 -4.53 -8.44
CA LEU A 212 5.05 -3.22 -9.03
C LEU A 212 5.90 -2.98 -10.29
N ILE A 213 5.25 -2.88 -11.45
CA ILE A 213 5.91 -2.61 -12.75
C ILE A 213 5.45 -1.29 -13.40
N ASP A 214 4.61 -0.52 -12.71
CA ASP A 214 4.13 0.77 -13.19
C ASP A 214 5.29 1.73 -13.52
N THR A 215 5.21 2.42 -14.66
CA THR A 215 6.27 3.33 -15.11
C THR A 215 5.85 4.81 -15.09
N SER A 216 4.70 5.13 -14.51
CA SER A 216 4.23 6.53 -14.41
C SER A 216 5.15 7.38 -13.54
N GLN A 217 5.88 6.75 -12.62
CA GLN A 217 6.92 7.34 -11.79
C GLN A 217 8.13 6.40 -11.70
N LEU A 218 9.25 6.93 -11.21
CA LEU A 218 10.43 6.13 -10.92
C LEU A 218 10.31 5.53 -9.51
N TRP A 219 9.39 4.58 -9.38
CA TRP A 219 9.19 3.77 -8.17
C TRP A 219 10.46 2.99 -7.87
N PHE A 220 10.82 2.85 -6.59
CA PHE A 220 12.06 2.15 -6.22
C PHE A 220 11.95 1.35 -4.92
N VAL A 221 10.90 1.53 -4.11
CA VAL A 221 10.75 0.81 -2.85
C VAL A 221 9.28 0.56 -2.52
N VAL A 222 9.01 -0.63 -1.99
CA VAL A 222 7.77 -0.98 -1.29
C VAL A 222 8.09 -1.03 0.20
N ILE A 223 7.44 -0.20 1.01
CA ILE A 223 7.51 -0.30 2.47
C ILE A 223 6.35 -1.17 2.93
N LYS A 224 6.67 -2.40 3.33
CA LYS A 224 5.71 -3.35 3.90
C LYS A 224 5.35 -2.92 5.31
N ASN A 225 4.06 -2.81 5.55
CA ASN A 225 3.45 -2.67 6.86
C ASN A 225 3.18 -4.06 7.43
N LEU A 226 3.84 -4.40 8.54
CA LEU A 226 3.79 -5.72 9.18
C LEU A 226 2.87 -5.73 10.42
N LEU A 227 2.08 -4.67 10.62
CA LEU A 227 1.09 -4.56 11.70
C LEU A 227 -0.29 -5.09 11.31
#